data_AF-A0A085B9C5-F1
#
_entry.id   AF-A0A085B9C5-F1
#
_cell.length_a   1.000
_cell.length_b   1.000
_cell.length_c   1.000
_cell.angle_alpha   90.00
_cell.angle_beta   90.00
_cell.angle_gamma   90.00
#
_symmetry.space_group_name_H-M   'P 1'
#
loop_
_entity.id
_entity.type
_entity.pdbx_description
1 polymer ?
#
loop_
_entity_poly.entity_id
_entity_poly.type
_entity_poly.pdbx_seq_one_letter_code
_entity_poly.pdbx_strand_id
1 'polypeptide(L)'
;MKKNLPLVLIIISTFIFGQNPSDKIFTFDHLLHYQKVTEKGQEDKMIFVSSQDSEYQMVVTMVDGRYFGDLVSHSDGKSYFFNVDKNERTPSNFDFTYFGESKLENIFSKKYTWKDKEYHRFIKIDDKSLELKFYKDKKMKREICTHYLEISKSDFPLFSAYRSAFLSFFERDDLNLSNQENFMVHRSEIKYGKGNYRILLKEFKTVIISIKIPST
;
A
#
# COMPACT_ATOMS: atom_id res chain seq x y z
N MET A 1 -34.83 41.17 50.35
CA MET A 1 -35.03 41.85 49.05
C MET A 1 -34.36 41.02 47.96
N LYS A 2 -35.17 40.47 47.07
CA LYS A 2 -34.75 39.62 45.96
C LYS A 2 -34.03 40.48 44.91
N LYS A 3 -32.78 40.15 44.57
CA LYS A 3 -32.12 40.69 43.38
C LYS A 3 -31.96 39.53 42.39
N ASN A 4 -32.69 39.68 41.30
CA ASN A 4 -32.81 38.75 40.20
C ASN A 4 -31.44 38.57 39.54
N LEU A 5 -30.97 37.34 39.49
CA LEU A 5 -29.87 36.94 38.62
C LEU A 5 -30.43 36.92 37.19
N PRO A 6 -29.97 37.75 36.24
CA PRO A 6 -30.33 37.54 34.85
C PRO A 6 -29.61 36.28 34.38
N LEU A 7 -30.37 35.19 34.27
CA LEU A 7 -30.01 33.99 33.53
C LEU A 7 -29.79 34.43 32.08
N VAL A 8 -28.54 34.71 31.69
CA VAL A 8 -28.19 34.89 30.29
C VAL A 8 -28.24 33.51 29.64
N LEU A 9 -29.42 33.21 29.08
CA LEU A 9 -29.64 32.15 28.12
C LEU A 9 -28.76 32.46 26.89
N ILE A 10 -27.56 31.89 26.81
CA ILE A 10 -26.85 31.81 25.53
C ILE A 10 -27.49 30.67 24.75
N ILE A 11 -28.54 31.03 24.01
CA ILE A 11 -29.08 30.22 22.93
C ILE A 11 -27.99 30.13 21.86
N ILE A 12 -27.44 28.92 21.72
CA ILE A 12 -27.03 28.26 20.48
C ILE A 12 -26.78 29.21 19.31
N SER A 13 -25.51 29.50 19.04
CA SER A 13 -25.05 29.59 17.66
C SER A 13 -24.24 28.33 17.37
N THR A 14 -24.94 27.27 16.97
CA THR A 14 -24.39 26.27 16.06
C THR A 14 -23.88 27.01 14.82
N PHE A 15 -22.66 27.52 14.89
CA PHE A 15 -21.82 27.66 13.71
C PHE A 15 -21.29 26.26 13.39
N ILE A 16 -22.19 25.42 12.87
CA ILE A 16 -21.84 24.40 11.90
C ILE A 16 -21.49 25.19 10.64
N PHE A 17 -20.38 25.90 10.67
CA PHE A 17 -19.75 26.37 9.44
C PHE A 17 -18.89 25.22 9.00
N GLY A 18 -19.31 24.66 7.87
CA GLY A 18 -18.73 23.47 7.27
C GLY A 18 -17.23 23.49 7.38
N GLN A 19 -16.69 22.40 7.93
CA GLN A 19 -15.44 21.91 7.40
C GLN A 19 -15.72 21.69 5.91
N ASN A 20 -15.42 22.71 5.09
CA ASN A 20 -15.11 22.47 3.69
C ASN A 20 -14.14 21.29 3.73
N PRO A 21 -14.45 20.15 3.09
CA PRO A 21 -13.57 19.00 3.18
C PRO A 21 -12.18 19.52 2.79
N SER A 22 -11.22 19.46 3.70
CA SER A 22 -9.88 19.92 3.37
C SER A 22 -9.34 18.93 2.35
N ASP A 23 -8.77 19.43 1.26
CA ASP A 23 -8.05 18.60 0.32
C ASP A 23 -7.08 17.67 1.07
N LYS A 24 -7.10 16.38 0.75
CA LYS A 24 -6.17 15.43 1.37
C LYS A 24 -4.88 15.42 0.58
N ILE A 25 -3.75 15.49 1.27
CA ILE A 25 -2.43 15.46 0.64
C ILE A 25 -1.68 14.24 1.18
N PHE A 26 -1.24 13.38 0.27
CA PHE A 26 -0.37 12.25 0.54
C PHE A 26 1.03 12.57 0.04
N THR A 27 2.06 12.33 0.86
CA THR A 27 3.44 12.67 0.49
C THR A 27 4.32 11.43 0.49
N PHE A 28 4.92 11.17 -0.66
CA PHE A 28 5.83 10.07 -0.89
C PHE A 28 7.25 10.59 -0.99
N ASP A 29 8.15 9.90 -0.31
CA ASP A 29 9.58 10.23 -0.27
C ASP A 29 10.46 9.13 -0.88
N HIS A 30 9.89 7.98 -1.22
CA HIS A 30 10.62 6.87 -1.85
C HIS A 30 9.82 6.23 -2.98
N LEU A 31 10.54 5.80 -4.02
CA LEU A 31 10.06 4.97 -5.10
C LEU A 31 10.81 3.63 -5.10
N LEU A 32 10.05 2.54 -5.14
CA LEU A 32 10.55 1.19 -5.39
C LEU A 32 10.03 0.72 -6.76
N HIS A 33 10.91 0.24 -7.61
CA HIS A 33 10.53 -0.42 -8.86
C HIS A 33 10.85 -1.91 -8.73
N TYR A 34 9.80 -2.72 -8.66
CA TYR A 34 9.90 -4.17 -8.69
C TYR A 34 9.52 -4.73 -10.05
N GLN A 35 10.23 -5.79 -10.45
CA GLN A 35 9.89 -6.61 -11.59
C GLN A 35 9.52 -8.01 -11.12
N LYS A 36 8.30 -8.45 -11.47
CA LYS A 36 7.84 -9.83 -11.33
C LYS A 36 8.15 -10.59 -12.62
N VAL A 37 8.89 -11.68 -12.49
CA VAL A 37 9.28 -12.55 -13.60
C VAL A 37 8.60 -13.90 -13.40
N THR A 38 7.88 -14.33 -14.43
CA THR A 38 7.19 -15.62 -14.51
C THR A 38 7.62 -16.34 -15.79
N GLU A 39 7.29 -17.63 -15.91
CA GLU A 39 7.49 -18.36 -17.18
C GLU A 39 6.73 -17.73 -18.36
N LYS A 40 5.64 -17.01 -18.08
CA LYS A 40 4.74 -16.40 -19.09
C LYS A 40 5.11 -14.97 -19.46
N GLY A 41 6.06 -14.35 -18.76
CA GLY A 41 6.43 -12.96 -19.01
C GLY A 41 6.87 -12.21 -17.77
N GLN A 42 7.01 -10.90 -17.95
CA GLN A 42 7.48 -9.95 -16.94
C GLN A 42 6.43 -8.87 -16.71
N GLU A 43 6.28 -8.45 -15.46
CA GLU A 43 5.39 -7.37 -15.04
C GLU A 43 6.17 -6.42 -14.14
N ASP A 44 6.13 -5.13 -14.47
CA ASP A 44 6.80 -4.08 -13.70
C ASP A 44 5.79 -3.34 -12.83
N LYS A 45 6.14 -3.13 -11.55
CA LYS A 45 5.35 -2.34 -10.61
C LYS A 45 6.22 -1.28 -9.95
N MET A 46 5.74 -0.05 -10.02
CA MET A 46 6.34 1.09 -9.33
C MET A 46 5.51 1.38 -8.08
N ILE A 47 6.17 1.56 -6.95
CA ILE A 47 5.52 1.67 -5.66
C ILE A 47 6.10 2.88 -4.94
N PHE A 48 5.24 3.86 -4.68
CA PHE A 48 5.56 5.04 -3.91
C PHE A 48 5.16 4.81 -2.47
N VAL A 49 6.08 5.09 -1.55
CA VAL A 49 5.86 4.93 -0.11
C VAL A 49 6.30 6.20 0.63
N SER A 50 5.74 6.37 1.83
CA SER A 50 6.16 7.40 2.78
C SER A 50 6.98 6.75 3.89
N SER A 51 8.17 7.30 4.17
CA SER A 51 8.98 6.86 5.32
C SER A 51 8.35 7.22 6.66
N GLN A 52 7.43 8.20 6.67
CA GLN A 52 6.79 8.74 7.87
C GLN A 52 5.44 8.08 8.18
N ASP A 53 4.76 7.52 7.18
CA ASP A 53 3.42 6.96 7.33
C ASP A 53 3.24 5.71 6.48
N SER A 54 3.19 4.55 7.14
CA SER A 54 2.98 3.25 6.51
C SER A 54 1.52 2.92 6.22
N GLU A 55 0.57 3.77 6.65
CA GLU A 55 -0.86 3.55 6.45
C GLU A 55 -1.31 3.79 5.02
N TYR A 56 -0.44 4.33 4.17
CA TYR A 56 -0.71 4.45 2.75
C TYR A 56 0.50 4.18 1.86
N GLN A 57 0.19 3.81 0.63
CA GLN A 57 1.17 3.61 -0.44
C GLN A 57 0.45 3.74 -1.78
N MET A 58 1.18 4.12 -2.82
CA MET A 58 0.67 4.16 -4.18
C MET A 58 1.38 3.14 -5.06
N VAL A 59 0.60 2.34 -5.78
CA VAL A 59 1.13 1.43 -6.80
C VAL A 59 0.77 1.98 -8.16
N VAL A 60 1.78 2.16 -9.02
CA VAL A 60 1.63 2.52 -10.42
C VAL A 60 1.93 1.31 -11.29
N THR A 61 0.95 0.93 -12.11
CA THR A 61 1.01 -0.22 -13.02
C THR A 61 0.79 0.25 -14.46
N MET A 62 1.47 -0.38 -15.42
CA MET A 62 1.20 -0.15 -16.84
C MET A 62 0.14 -1.13 -17.35
N VAL A 63 -0.91 -0.61 -17.98
CA VAL A 63 -1.95 -1.40 -18.65
C VAL A 63 -2.16 -0.81 -20.04
N ASP A 64 -1.99 -1.64 -21.08
CA ASP A 64 -2.15 -1.24 -22.49
C ASP A 64 -1.37 0.05 -22.87
N GLY A 65 -0.15 0.17 -22.37
CA GLY A 65 0.75 1.31 -22.63
C GLY A 65 0.45 2.58 -21.84
N ARG A 66 -0.53 2.57 -20.92
CA ARG A 66 -0.87 3.69 -20.04
C ARG A 66 -0.56 3.35 -18.59
N TYR A 67 -0.15 4.35 -17.80
CA TYR A 67 0.07 4.15 -16.37
C TYR A 67 -1.17 4.51 -15.57
N PHE A 68 -1.49 3.66 -14.60
CA PHE A 68 -2.58 3.85 -13.65
C PHE A 68 -2.02 3.76 -12.23
N GLY A 69 -2.38 4.73 -11.42
CA GLY A 69 -2.00 4.82 -10.02
C GLY A 69 -3.15 4.43 -9.12
N ASP A 70 -2.86 3.64 -8.10
CA ASP A 70 -3.78 3.23 -7.05
C ASP A 70 -3.15 3.51 -5.69
N LEU A 71 -3.66 4.52 -4.99
CA LEU A 71 -3.26 4.89 -3.64
C LEU A 71 -4.20 4.20 -2.66
N VAL A 72 -3.69 3.22 -1.93
CA VAL A 72 -4.40 2.57 -0.83
C VAL A 72 -4.12 3.34 0.44
N SER A 73 -5.16 3.79 1.15
CA SER A 73 -5.09 4.46 2.45
C SER A 73 -5.90 3.65 3.47
N HIS A 74 -5.19 2.94 4.34
CA HIS A 74 -5.78 2.10 5.38
C HIS A 74 -6.47 2.93 6.46
N SER A 75 -5.87 4.06 6.85
CA SER A 75 -6.45 5.02 7.80
C SER A 75 -7.79 5.58 7.32
N ASP A 76 -7.94 5.80 6.01
CA ASP A 76 -9.21 6.24 5.41
C ASP A 76 -10.17 5.09 5.07
N GLY A 77 -9.69 3.84 5.04
CA GLY A 77 -10.45 2.70 4.53
C GLY A 77 -10.81 2.85 3.04
N LYS A 78 -10.00 3.55 2.25
CA LYS A 78 -10.24 3.84 0.82
C LYS A 78 -9.05 3.51 -0.07
N SER A 79 -9.33 3.34 -1.35
CA SER A 79 -8.33 3.48 -2.39
C SER A 79 -8.74 4.58 -3.38
N TYR A 80 -7.76 5.34 -3.83
CA TYR A 80 -7.90 6.50 -4.71
C TYR A 80 -7.17 6.23 -6.02
N PHE A 81 -7.82 6.54 -7.13
CA PHE A 81 -7.37 6.15 -8.47
C PHE A 81 -6.92 7.35 -9.29
N PHE A 82 -5.84 7.15 -10.04
CA PHE A 82 -5.17 8.19 -10.81
C PHE A 82 -4.80 7.71 -12.21
N ASN A 83 -5.00 8.58 -13.20
CA ASN A 83 -4.25 8.47 -14.46
C ASN A 83 -2.85 9.02 -14.19
N VAL A 84 -1.84 8.33 -14.69
CA VAL A 84 -0.45 8.68 -14.45
C VAL A 84 0.24 8.90 -15.79
N ASP A 85 0.79 10.10 -15.96
CA ASP A 85 1.56 10.45 -17.15
C ASP A 85 3.03 10.57 -16.78
N LYS A 86 3.91 10.00 -17.60
CA LYS A 86 5.35 10.22 -17.43
C LYS A 86 5.69 11.63 -17.87
N ASN A 87 6.29 12.40 -16.97
CA ASN A 87 6.76 13.74 -17.25
C ASN A 87 8.28 13.80 -17.10
N GLU A 88 9.01 13.74 -18.22
CA GLU A 88 10.47 13.79 -18.24
C GLU A 88 11.06 15.14 -17.75
N ARG A 89 10.21 16.14 -17.49
CA ARG A 89 10.61 17.48 -17.05
C ARG A 89 10.55 17.67 -15.53
N THR A 90 9.99 16.72 -14.77
CA THR A 90 9.88 16.81 -13.31
C THR A 90 10.87 15.86 -12.63
N PRO A 91 11.46 16.24 -11.47
CA PRO A 91 12.35 15.35 -10.71
C PRO A 91 11.67 14.04 -10.28
N SER A 92 10.34 14.04 -10.19
CA SER A 92 9.49 12.91 -9.83
C SER A 92 9.08 12.03 -11.02
N ASN A 93 9.33 12.45 -12.27
CA ASN A 93 9.01 11.76 -13.53
C ASN A 93 7.52 11.42 -13.77
N PHE A 94 6.59 11.81 -12.90
CA PHE A 94 5.18 11.44 -13.00
C PHE A 94 4.24 12.59 -12.60
N ASP A 95 3.18 12.76 -13.39
CA ASP A 95 2.03 13.60 -13.08
C ASP A 95 0.81 12.73 -12.79
N PHE A 96 0.03 13.09 -11.77
CA PHE A 96 -1.08 12.29 -11.25
C PHE A 96 -2.40 13.05 -11.39
N THR A 97 -3.33 12.49 -12.17
CA THR A 97 -4.68 13.04 -12.35
C THR A 97 -5.70 12.16 -11.66
N TYR A 98 -6.25 12.64 -10.54
CA TYR A 98 -7.30 11.94 -9.78
C TYR A 98 -8.56 11.74 -10.62
N PHE A 99 -9.13 10.53 -10.61
CA PHE A 99 -10.37 10.25 -11.32
C PHE A 99 -11.44 9.51 -10.50
N GLY A 100 -11.14 9.09 -9.27
CA GLY A 100 -12.15 8.49 -8.41
C GLY A 100 -11.58 7.78 -7.20
N GLU A 101 -12.48 7.25 -6.38
CA GLU A 101 -12.15 6.48 -5.19
C GLU A 101 -13.11 5.30 -5.05
N SER A 102 -12.70 4.32 -4.25
CA SER A 102 -13.59 3.25 -3.79
C SER A 102 -13.24 2.89 -2.36
N LYS A 103 -14.24 2.47 -1.59
CA LYS A 103 -13.98 1.90 -0.27
C LYS A 103 -13.22 0.59 -0.43
N LEU A 104 -12.27 0.33 0.46
CA LEU A 104 -11.49 -0.90 0.44
C LEU A 104 -12.39 -2.15 0.48
N GLU A 105 -13.50 -2.12 1.23
CA GLU A 105 -14.49 -3.20 1.29
C GLU A 105 -15.14 -3.56 -0.07
N ASN A 106 -15.13 -2.65 -1.05
CA ASN A 106 -15.70 -2.86 -2.37
C ASN A 106 -14.68 -3.39 -3.37
N ILE A 107 -13.40 -3.04 -3.19
CA ILE A 107 -12.29 -3.50 -4.04
C ILE A 107 -11.91 -4.93 -3.64
N PHE A 108 -11.81 -5.17 -2.34
CA PHE A 108 -11.57 -6.49 -1.79
C PHE A 108 -12.89 -7.24 -1.81
N SER A 109 -13.10 -8.04 -2.85
CA SER A 109 -14.38 -8.68 -3.07
C SER A 109 -14.80 -9.48 -1.83
N LYS A 110 -16.08 -9.35 -1.42
CA LYS A 110 -16.67 -10.25 -0.41
C LYS A 110 -16.50 -11.74 -0.75
N LYS A 111 -16.24 -12.09 -2.02
CA LYS A 111 -15.99 -13.46 -2.51
C LYS A 111 -14.55 -13.93 -2.30
N TYR A 112 -13.57 -13.02 -2.34
CA TYR A 112 -12.23 -13.19 -1.79
C TYR A 112 -12.20 -12.70 -0.34
N THR A 113 -13.26 -12.97 0.44
CA THR A 113 -13.04 -13.04 1.87
C THR A 113 -12.10 -14.23 2.09
N TRP A 114 -10.81 -13.93 2.29
CA TRP A 114 -9.87 -14.80 3.01
C TRP A 114 -10.35 -14.96 4.46
N LYS A 115 -11.55 -15.52 4.64
CA LYS A 115 -11.96 -16.12 5.91
C LYS A 115 -10.96 -17.19 6.37
N ASP A 116 -10.10 -17.66 5.47
CA ASP A 116 -8.81 -18.24 5.79
C ASP A 116 -7.78 -17.11 5.95
N LYS A 117 -7.68 -16.51 7.14
CA LYS A 117 -6.58 -15.57 7.46
C LYS A 117 -5.27 -16.17 6.94
N GLU A 118 -4.50 -15.44 6.14
CA GLU A 118 -3.18 -15.94 5.75
C GLU A 118 -2.27 -15.91 6.96
N TYR A 119 -1.92 -17.10 7.43
CA TYR A 119 -0.96 -17.23 8.51
C TYR A 119 0.41 -17.28 7.86
N HIS A 120 1.31 -16.40 8.31
CA HIS A 120 2.65 -16.34 7.77
C HIS A 120 3.67 -16.47 8.91
N ARG A 121 4.89 -16.83 8.53
CA ARG A 121 6.02 -16.87 9.45
C ARG A 121 7.29 -16.47 8.72
N PHE A 122 8.05 -15.56 9.32
CA PHE A 122 9.43 -15.31 8.96
C PHE A 122 10.35 -16.28 9.70
N ILE A 123 11.26 -16.89 8.95
CA ILE A 123 12.33 -17.74 9.46
C ILE A 123 13.64 -17.09 9.03
N LYS A 124 14.43 -16.64 10.01
CA LYS A 124 15.74 -16.07 9.72
C LYS A 124 16.71 -17.18 9.32
N ILE A 125 17.33 -17.03 8.15
CA ILE A 125 18.42 -17.91 7.71
C ILE A 125 19.74 -17.28 8.13
N ASP A 126 19.95 -16.01 7.76
CA ASP A 126 21.10 -15.20 8.15
C ASP A 126 20.73 -13.69 8.17
N ASP A 127 21.71 -12.79 8.24
CA ASP A 127 21.47 -11.34 8.30
C ASP A 127 21.01 -10.71 6.97
N LYS A 128 21.14 -11.44 5.86
CA LYS A 128 20.80 -11.00 4.51
C LYS A 128 19.71 -11.86 3.87
N SER A 129 19.26 -12.91 4.54
CA SER A 129 18.34 -13.89 3.96
C SER A 129 17.25 -14.31 4.95
N LEU A 130 16.00 -14.31 4.49
CA LEU A 130 14.83 -14.78 5.22
C LEU A 130 14.04 -15.78 4.37
N GLU A 131 13.37 -16.71 5.04
CA GLU A 131 12.30 -17.52 4.44
C GLU A 131 10.96 -17.03 4.99
N LEU A 132 10.04 -16.68 4.09
CA LEU A 132 8.68 -16.30 4.42
C LEU A 132 7.73 -17.40 3.94
N LYS A 133 7.07 -18.05 4.89
CA LYS A 133 6.12 -19.14 4.62
C LYS A 133 4.69 -18.68 4.84
N PHE A 134 3.82 -19.02 3.90
CA PHE A 134 2.38 -18.80 4.02
C PHE A 134 1.65 -20.12 4.23
N TYR A 135 0.61 -20.10 5.06
CA TYR A 135 -0.13 -21.27 5.49
C TYR A 135 -1.63 -21.07 5.38
N LYS A 136 -2.33 -22.15 5.04
CA LYS A 136 -3.79 -22.17 4.91
C LYS A 136 -4.53 -22.15 6.25
N ASP A 137 -3.86 -22.52 7.34
CA ASP A 137 -4.50 -22.69 8.64
C ASP A 137 -3.69 -22.09 9.78
N LYS A 138 -4.39 -21.71 10.86
CA LYS A 138 -3.81 -21.04 12.02
C LYS A 138 -2.73 -21.86 12.71
N LYS A 139 -2.83 -23.18 12.57
CA LYS A 139 -1.88 -24.13 13.15
C LYS A 139 -0.62 -24.28 12.29
N MET A 140 -0.55 -23.58 11.15
CA MET A 140 0.58 -23.56 10.21
C MET A 140 0.99 -24.96 9.75
N LYS A 141 0.01 -25.87 9.56
CA LYS A 141 0.30 -27.27 9.17
C LYS A 141 0.35 -27.47 7.66
N ARG A 142 -0.37 -26.65 6.90
CA ARG A 142 -0.46 -26.74 5.44
C ARG A 142 0.14 -25.51 4.80
N GLU A 143 1.37 -25.65 4.33
CA GLU A 143 2.07 -24.61 3.57
C GLU A 143 1.39 -24.41 2.21
N ILE A 144 1.16 -23.15 1.84
CA ILE A 144 0.63 -22.73 0.54
C ILE A 144 1.79 -22.36 -0.38
N CYS A 145 2.70 -21.54 0.12
CA CYS A 145 3.89 -21.12 -0.60
C CYS A 145 5.01 -20.73 0.35
N THR A 146 6.21 -20.74 -0.23
CA THR A 146 7.43 -20.28 0.42
C THR A 146 8.13 -19.27 -0.47
N HIS A 147 8.54 -18.17 0.15
CA HIS A 147 9.34 -17.12 -0.45
C HIS A 147 10.73 -17.17 0.18
N TYR A 148 11.76 -17.32 -0.64
CA TYR A 148 13.15 -17.11 -0.22
C TYR A 148 13.51 -15.67 -0.54
N LEU A 149 13.84 -14.88 0.47
CA LEU A 149 14.04 -13.44 0.39
C LEU A 149 15.51 -13.10 0.62
N GLU A 150 16.08 -12.32 -0.29
CA GLU A 150 17.33 -11.60 -0.08
C GLU A 150 16.98 -10.17 0.38
N ILE A 151 17.50 -9.78 1.54
CA ILE A 151 17.07 -8.58 2.25
C ILE A 151 18.23 -7.70 2.70
N SER A 152 17.93 -6.42 2.93
CA SER A 152 18.75 -5.53 3.76
C SER A 152 17.88 -4.87 4.82
N LYS A 153 18.51 -4.46 5.93
CA LYS A 153 17.83 -3.62 6.92
C LYS A 153 17.37 -2.30 6.28
N SER A 154 16.23 -1.80 6.72
CA SER A 154 15.67 -0.49 6.38
C SER A 154 15.41 0.29 7.67
N ASP A 155 15.40 1.61 7.59
CA ASP A 155 15.06 2.48 8.72
C ASP A 155 13.54 2.70 8.87
N PHE A 156 12.77 2.27 7.86
CA PHE A 156 11.32 2.39 7.81
C PHE A 156 10.70 1.15 7.14
N PRO A 157 9.39 0.88 7.35
CA PRO A 157 8.77 -0.37 6.92
C PRO A 157 8.60 -0.42 5.39
N LEU A 158 9.28 -1.37 4.75
CA LEU A 158 9.27 -1.54 3.28
C LEU A 158 8.67 -2.87 2.82
N PHE A 159 8.27 -3.73 3.75
CA PHE A 159 7.74 -5.05 3.41
C PHE A 159 6.38 -4.98 2.69
N SER A 160 5.52 -4.03 3.04
CA SER A 160 4.23 -3.78 2.35
C SER A 160 4.41 -3.44 0.86
N ALA A 161 5.45 -2.67 0.53
CA ALA A 161 5.81 -2.38 -0.84
C ALA A 161 6.19 -3.66 -1.59
N TYR A 162 7.07 -4.49 -1.02
CA TYR A 162 7.40 -5.79 -1.61
C TYR A 162 6.15 -6.68 -1.81
N ARG A 163 5.21 -6.73 -0.85
CA ARG A 163 3.95 -7.47 -1.00
C ARG A 163 3.14 -7.02 -2.21
N SER A 164 3.07 -5.71 -2.40
CA SER A 164 2.31 -5.09 -3.49
C SER A 164 2.93 -5.34 -4.87
N ALA A 165 4.20 -5.74 -4.92
CA ALA A 165 4.90 -6.11 -6.15
C ALA A 165 4.43 -7.44 -6.75
N PHE A 166 4.01 -8.42 -5.94
CA PHE A 166 3.70 -9.76 -6.43
C PHE A 166 2.21 -10.15 -6.37
N LEU A 167 1.42 -9.48 -5.53
CA LEU A 167 -0.03 -9.62 -5.50
C LEU A 167 -0.65 -8.83 -6.67
N SER A 168 -1.63 -9.43 -7.36
CA SER A 168 -2.44 -8.66 -8.31
C SER A 168 -3.29 -7.61 -7.56
N PHE A 169 -3.81 -6.63 -8.31
CA PHE A 169 -4.67 -5.56 -7.77
C PHE A 169 -5.85 -6.11 -6.93
N PHE A 170 -6.38 -7.28 -7.31
CA PHE A 170 -7.51 -7.94 -6.64
C PHE A 170 -7.10 -8.94 -5.54
N GLU A 171 -5.81 -9.19 -5.37
CA GLU A 171 -5.24 -10.15 -4.40
C GLU A 171 -4.49 -9.44 -3.26
N ARG A 172 -4.58 -8.10 -3.16
CA ARG A 172 -3.95 -7.33 -2.08
C ARG A 172 -4.72 -7.53 -0.78
N ASP A 173 -4.56 -8.68 -0.14
CA ASP A 173 -5.35 -9.01 1.05
C ASP A 173 -4.66 -8.74 2.39
N ASP A 174 -5.56 -8.38 3.32
CA ASP A 174 -5.54 -8.31 4.77
C ASP A 174 -4.79 -7.14 5.48
N LEU A 175 -5.60 -6.34 6.18
CA LEU A 175 -5.25 -5.30 7.17
C LEU A 175 -4.49 -5.86 8.39
N ASN A 176 -4.40 -7.19 8.54
CA ASN A 176 -3.92 -7.86 9.75
C ASN A 176 -2.47 -8.36 9.70
N LEU A 177 -1.77 -8.19 8.58
CA LEU A 177 -0.34 -8.46 8.54
C LEU A 177 0.36 -7.22 9.07
N SER A 178 1.19 -7.40 10.09
CA SER A 178 2.11 -6.38 10.59
C SER A 178 2.96 -5.89 9.41
N ASN A 179 2.52 -4.83 8.74
CA ASN A 179 3.23 -4.18 7.64
C ASN A 179 4.50 -3.46 8.15
N GLN A 180 4.87 -3.66 9.42
CA GLN A 180 5.88 -2.91 10.16
C GLN A 180 7.30 -3.49 10.04
N GLU A 181 7.50 -4.46 9.16
CA GLU A 181 8.82 -5.08 9.01
C GLU A 181 9.79 -4.13 8.30
N ASN A 182 10.87 -3.78 9.01
CA ASN A 182 11.87 -2.80 8.60
C ASN A 182 13.02 -3.44 7.81
N PHE A 183 12.67 -4.11 6.72
CA PHE A 183 13.65 -4.60 5.75
C PHE A 183 13.18 -4.34 4.32
N MET A 184 14.15 -4.16 3.43
CA MET A 184 13.94 -4.07 2.00
C MET A 184 14.24 -5.43 1.37
N VAL A 185 13.38 -5.90 0.47
CA VAL A 185 13.60 -7.14 -0.28
C VAL A 185 14.24 -6.79 -1.61
N HIS A 186 15.47 -7.26 -1.85
CA HIS A 186 16.18 -7.07 -3.12
C HIS A 186 15.73 -8.09 -4.16
N ARG A 187 15.56 -9.32 -3.71
CA ARG A 187 15.22 -10.45 -4.57
C ARG A 187 14.36 -11.43 -3.80
N SER A 188 13.43 -12.05 -4.51
CA SER A 188 12.65 -13.15 -3.97
C SER A 188 12.49 -14.27 -4.99
N GLU A 189 12.63 -15.51 -4.53
CA GLU A 189 12.18 -16.70 -5.26
C GLU A 189 10.93 -17.25 -4.57
N ILE A 190 9.82 -17.32 -5.32
CA ILE A 190 8.52 -17.74 -4.82
C ILE A 190 8.20 -19.10 -5.39
N LYS A 191 7.99 -20.09 -4.52
CA LYS A 191 7.48 -21.42 -4.86
C LYS A 191 6.00 -21.49 -4.51
N TYR A 192 5.13 -21.52 -5.53
CA TYR A 192 3.68 -21.61 -5.36
C TYR A 192 3.12 -22.76 -6.20
N GLY A 193 2.68 -23.83 -5.55
CA GLY A 193 2.25 -25.05 -6.24
C GLY A 193 3.37 -25.64 -7.12
N LYS A 194 3.13 -25.75 -8.43
CA LYS A 194 4.12 -26.20 -9.43
C LYS A 194 4.88 -25.05 -10.12
N GLY A 195 4.52 -23.79 -9.84
CA GLY A 195 5.11 -22.61 -10.49
C GLY A 195 6.20 -21.98 -9.64
N ASN A 196 7.21 -21.42 -10.32
CA ASN A 196 8.22 -20.59 -9.71
C ASN A 196 8.13 -19.17 -10.28
N TYR A 197 8.18 -18.18 -9.40
CA TYR A 197 8.21 -16.77 -9.78
C TYR A 197 9.38 -16.09 -9.09
N ARG A 198 9.90 -15.03 -9.72
CA ARG A 198 10.94 -14.19 -9.11
C ARG A 198 10.48 -12.76 -9.03
N ILE A 199 10.76 -12.12 -7.90
CA ILE A 199 10.56 -10.67 -7.74
C ILE A 199 11.94 -10.05 -7.58
N LEU A 200 12.21 -8.99 -8.35
CA LEU A 200 13.50 -8.31 -8.38
C LEU A 200 13.28 -6.82 -8.13
N LEU A 201 13.98 -6.25 -7.15
CA LEU A 201 14.08 -4.80 -7.00
C LEU A 201 15.04 -4.26 -8.05
N LYS A 202 14.51 -3.46 -8.97
CA LYS A 202 15.25 -2.84 -10.08
C LYS A 202 15.77 -1.44 -9.71
N GLU A 203 15.00 -0.70 -8.92
CA GLU A 203 15.33 0.65 -8.50
C GLU A 203 14.78 0.90 -7.10
N PHE A 204 15.59 1.56 -6.26
CA PHE A 204 15.17 2.22 -5.04
C PHE A 204 15.74 3.63 -5.04
N LYS A 205 14.88 4.65 -5.01
CA LYS A 205 15.31 6.04 -5.03
C LYS A 205 14.48 6.92 -4.12
N THR A 206 15.10 7.97 -3.60
CA THR A 206 14.40 9.07 -2.94
C THR A 206 13.67 9.91 -3.98
N VAL A 207 12.44 10.28 -3.69
CA VAL A 207 11.61 11.19 -4.49
C VAL A 207 10.97 12.22 -3.56
N ILE A 208 10.32 13.24 -4.10
CA ILE A 208 9.42 14.10 -3.32
C ILE A 208 8.18 14.30 -4.18
N ILE A 209 7.10 13.61 -3.82
CA ILE A 209 5.84 13.66 -4.55
C ILE A 209 4.72 13.91 -3.55
N SER A 210 3.95 14.96 -3.78
CA SER A 210 2.74 15.23 -3.02
C SER A 210 1.53 15.12 -3.94
N ILE A 211 0.60 14.24 -3.58
CA ILE A 211 -0.59 13.95 -4.36
C ILE A 211 -1.80 14.45 -3.59
N LYS A 212 -2.61 15.26 -4.27
CA LYS A 212 -3.80 15.89 -3.71
C LYS A 212 -5.05 15.14 -4.15
N ILE A 213 -5.86 14.72 -3.19
CA ILE A 213 -7.25 14.31 -3.42
C ILE A 213 -8.12 15.56 -3.25
N PRO A 214 -8.83 16.00 -4.31
CA PRO A 214 -9.72 17.14 -4.21
C PRO A 214 -10.87 16.82 -3.25
N SER A 215 -11.23 17.80 -2.45
CA SER A 215 -12.44 17.76 -1.65
C SER A 215 -13.68 17.66 -2.54
N THR A 216 -14.51 16.63 -2.34
CA THR A 216 -15.85 16.52 -2.96
C THR A 216 -16.90 17.28 -2.19
#